data_AF-A0A8J9SDH5-F1
#
_entry.id   AF-A0A8J9SDH5-F1
#
_cell.length_a   1.000
_cell.length_b   1.000
_cell.length_c   1.000
_cell.angle_alpha   90.00
_cell.angle_beta   90.00
_cell.angle_gamma   90.00
#
_symmetry.space_group_name_H-M   'P 1'
#
loop_
_entity.id
_entity.type
_entity.pdbx_description
1 polymer ?
#
loop_
_entity_poly.entity_id
_entity_poly.type
_entity_poly.pdbx_seq_one_letter_code
_entity_poly.pdbx_strand_id
1 'polypeptide(L)'
;MGNTVSHCEPSNKDELTAEQHKEEPVVEEEPAEEQEESEEPAAGEEDEEEEAEPAPEIVIRTAPYDPRFPSTNQARNCYTRYNEFYKCAAEVGEDDDKCKFYQRAYRSICPGEWIERWNEERDAGNWPGKY
;
A
#
# COMPACT_ATOMS: atom_id res chain seq x y z
N MET A 1 -22.84 -38.45 45.11
CA MET A 1 -22.79 -37.09 44.50
C MET A 1 -22.22 -37.27 43.10
N GLY A 2 -23.05 -37.78 42.18
CA GLY A 2 -22.65 -38.06 40.80
C GLY A 2 -23.01 -36.88 39.93
N ASN A 3 -22.01 -36.16 39.43
CA ASN A 3 -22.21 -35.10 38.45
C ASN A 3 -21.95 -35.72 37.07
N THR A 4 -23.03 -35.93 36.33
CA THR A 4 -23.05 -36.51 34.99
C THR A 4 -22.41 -35.56 33.99
N VAL A 5 -21.40 -36.07 33.27
CA VAL A 5 -20.80 -35.47 32.07
C VAL A 5 -21.92 -35.13 31.08
N SER A 6 -22.12 -33.85 30.84
CA SER A 6 -22.98 -33.35 29.77
C SER A 6 -22.27 -33.59 28.44
N HIS A 7 -22.63 -34.72 27.83
CA HIS A 7 -22.31 -35.07 26.46
C HIS A 7 -23.05 -34.10 25.53
N CYS A 8 -22.33 -33.29 24.76
CA CYS A 8 -22.92 -32.48 23.71
C CYS A 8 -22.26 -32.88 22.39
N GLU A 9 -23.00 -33.65 21.58
CA GLU A 9 -22.99 -33.74 20.12
C GLU A 9 -24.04 -34.80 19.74
N PRO A 10 -24.79 -34.68 18.63
CA PRO A 10 -24.17 -34.62 17.30
C PRO A 10 -24.92 -33.84 16.19
N SER A 11 -24.22 -33.74 15.06
CA SER A 11 -24.69 -33.61 13.67
C SER A 11 -25.43 -32.34 13.24
N ASN A 12 -24.82 -31.61 12.30
CA ASN A 12 -25.33 -31.65 10.92
C ASN A 12 -24.17 -31.53 9.92
N LYS A 13 -24.08 -32.56 9.07
CA LYS A 13 -23.35 -32.58 7.80
C LYS A 13 -24.27 -31.98 6.75
N ASP A 14 -23.82 -30.95 6.06
CA ASP A 14 -24.27 -30.69 4.69
C ASP A 14 -23.07 -30.14 3.91
N GLU A 15 -22.54 -30.99 3.03
CA GLU A 15 -21.51 -30.69 2.04
C GLU A 15 -22.19 -30.64 0.66
N LEU A 16 -21.67 -29.77 -0.22
CA LEU A 16 -21.87 -29.68 -1.69
C LEU A 16 -23.21 -29.07 -2.15
N THR A 17 -23.23 -28.01 -2.95
CA THR A 17 -22.73 -27.96 -4.33
C THR A 17 -22.74 -26.51 -4.86
N ALA A 18 -22.11 -26.32 -6.03
CA ALA A 18 -22.29 -25.24 -7.01
C ALA A 18 -21.30 -24.06 -6.95
N GLU A 19 -20.75 -23.55 -8.04
CA GLU A 19 -20.49 -24.03 -9.40
C GLU A 19 -19.37 -23.12 -9.93
N GLN A 20 -18.54 -23.72 -10.76
CA GLN A 20 -17.37 -23.10 -11.36
C GLN A 20 -17.81 -22.22 -12.53
N HIS A 21 -17.61 -20.90 -12.45
CA HIS A 21 -17.76 -20.01 -13.61
C HIS A 21 -16.38 -19.75 -14.24
N LYS A 22 -16.09 -20.54 -15.28
CA LYS A 22 -15.36 -20.13 -16.50
C LYS A 22 -16.48 -19.58 -17.42
N GLU A 23 -16.37 -18.52 -18.19
CA GLU A 23 -15.40 -18.08 -19.19
C GLU A 23 -15.69 -16.59 -19.48
N GLU A 24 -14.71 -15.80 -19.94
CA GLU A 24 -14.92 -14.90 -21.09
C GLU A 24 -13.60 -14.80 -21.91
N PRO A 25 -13.69 -14.79 -23.26
CA PRO A 25 -12.54 -14.88 -24.16
C PRO A 25 -12.09 -13.55 -24.81
N VAL A 26 -10.78 -13.51 -25.12
CA VAL A 26 -10.09 -13.00 -26.32
C VAL A 26 -10.53 -11.65 -26.91
N VAL A 27 -9.59 -10.69 -26.98
CA VAL A 27 -9.27 -9.98 -28.23
C VAL A 27 -7.76 -9.66 -28.29
N GLU A 28 -7.16 -10.08 -29.40
CA GLU A 28 -5.79 -9.89 -29.87
C GLU A 28 -5.54 -8.48 -30.45
N GLU A 29 -4.26 -8.08 -30.41
CA GLU A 29 -3.50 -7.26 -31.37
C GLU A 29 -3.79 -5.76 -31.62
N GLU A 30 -2.68 -4.98 -31.56
CA GLU A 30 -2.42 -3.66 -32.18
C GLU A 30 -2.54 -3.74 -33.74
N PRO A 31 -2.49 -2.67 -34.60
CA PRO A 31 -1.79 -1.37 -34.46
C PRO A 31 -2.39 -0.14 -35.23
N ALA A 32 -1.54 0.89 -35.44
CA ALA A 32 -1.56 2.00 -36.43
C ALA A 32 -2.31 3.31 -36.03
N GLU A 33 -1.60 4.43 -35.79
CA GLU A 33 -1.21 5.52 -36.74
C GLU A 33 -2.44 6.23 -37.36
N GLU A 34 -2.58 7.55 -37.54
CA GLU A 34 -1.75 8.77 -37.55
C GLU A 34 -2.75 9.95 -37.68
N GLN A 35 -2.45 11.15 -37.17
CA GLN A 35 -2.85 12.46 -37.74
C GLN A 35 -1.76 13.47 -37.32
N GLU A 36 -0.74 13.67 -38.15
CA GLU A 36 -0.64 14.71 -39.19
C GLU A 36 -0.60 16.12 -38.60
N GLU A 37 0.60 16.65 -38.39
CA GLU A 37 0.86 18.08 -38.56
C GLU A 37 2.26 18.28 -39.14
N SER A 38 2.23 18.90 -40.33
CA SER A 38 3.33 19.32 -41.16
C SER A 38 3.93 20.60 -40.61
N GLU A 39 5.26 20.72 -40.57
CA GLU A 39 6.04 21.89 -41.04
C GLU A 39 7.53 21.71 -40.70
N GLU A 40 8.37 21.57 -41.73
CA GLU A 40 9.80 21.90 -41.62
C GLU A 40 9.97 23.42 -41.72
N PRO A 41 10.88 24.02 -40.95
CA PRO A 41 12.01 24.64 -41.64
C PRO A 41 13.38 24.42 -40.98
N ALA A 42 14.31 24.00 -41.84
CA ALA A 42 15.66 24.53 -42.03
C ALA A 42 16.50 24.98 -40.82
N ALA A 43 17.57 24.20 -40.59
CA ALA A 43 18.96 24.64 -40.46
C ALA A 43 19.27 25.78 -39.46
N GLY A 44 19.77 25.37 -38.30
CA GLY A 44 20.68 26.14 -37.45
C GLY A 44 21.54 25.15 -36.67
N GLU A 45 22.75 24.89 -37.16
CA GLU A 45 23.82 24.36 -36.31
C GLU A 45 24.23 25.50 -35.37
N GLU A 46 23.80 25.41 -34.11
CA GLU A 46 24.40 26.14 -33.01
C GLU A 46 24.61 25.19 -31.84
N ASP A 47 25.89 25.07 -31.51
CA ASP A 47 26.51 24.36 -30.40
C ASP A 47 25.97 24.93 -29.08
N GLU A 48 24.99 24.25 -28.47
CA GLU A 48 24.66 24.41 -27.07
C GLU A 48 24.94 23.08 -26.36
N GLU A 49 25.92 23.12 -25.45
CA GLU A 49 26.21 22.06 -24.50
C GLU A 49 24.95 21.78 -23.68
N GLU A 50 24.23 20.71 -24.05
CA GLU A 50 23.22 20.09 -23.21
C GLU A 50 23.94 19.52 -21.97
N GLU A 51 23.92 20.29 -20.88
CA GLU A 51 24.32 19.81 -19.56
C GLU A 51 23.40 18.65 -19.20
N ALA A 52 23.89 17.43 -19.43
CA ALA A 52 23.21 16.21 -19.03
C ALA A 52 23.00 16.22 -17.52
N GLU A 53 21.80 16.61 -17.10
CA GLU A 53 21.32 16.55 -15.72
C GLU A 53 21.70 15.17 -15.15
N PRO A 54 22.53 15.11 -14.10
CA PRO A 54 23.01 13.84 -13.58
C PRO A 54 21.81 13.02 -13.10
N ALA A 55 21.65 11.83 -13.66
CA ALA A 55 20.59 10.90 -13.29
C ALA A 55 20.48 10.81 -11.75
N PRO A 56 19.28 10.92 -11.18
CA PRO A 56 19.12 11.03 -9.73
C PRO A 56 19.70 9.79 -9.06
N GLU A 57 20.74 9.97 -8.24
CA GLU A 57 21.31 8.89 -7.43
C GLU A 57 20.23 8.32 -6.50
N ILE A 58 19.80 7.09 -6.78
CA ILE A 58 18.81 6.37 -5.98
C ILE A 58 19.39 5.93 -4.63
N VAL A 59 19.26 6.77 -3.61
CA VAL A 59 19.66 6.41 -2.24
C VAL A 59 18.62 5.45 -1.64
N ILE A 60 18.92 4.15 -1.66
CA ILE A 60 18.05 3.11 -1.10
C ILE A 60 18.02 3.25 0.42
N ARG A 61 16.88 3.68 0.98
CA ARG A 61 16.63 3.75 2.43
C ARG A 61 15.30 3.09 2.75
N THR A 62 15.26 2.39 3.88
CA THR A 62 14.05 1.75 4.42
C THR A 62 13.91 2.06 5.92
N ALA A 63 12.82 1.61 6.54
CA ALA A 63 12.61 1.78 7.97
C ALA A 63 13.75 1.13 8.80
N PRO A 64 14.20 1.79 9.88
CA PRO A 64 15.20 1.21 10.77
C PRO A 64 14.60 0.07 11.62
N TYR A 65 15.48 -0.82 12.10
CA TYR A 65 15.10 -1.86 13.06
C TYR A 65 14.66 -1.25 14.40
N ASP A 66 13.50 -1.68 14.90
CA ASP A 66 12.96 -1.24 16.18
C ASP A 66 13.08 -2.35 17.23
N PRO A 67 13.88 -2.17 18.30
CA PRO A 67 14.07 -3.20 19.32
C PRO A 67 12.80 -3.51 20.13
N ARG A 68 11.76 -2.66 20.04
CA ARG A 68 10.44 -2.94 20.64
C ARG A 68 9.72 -4.11 19.96
N PHE A 69 10.08 -4.43 18.71
CA PHE A 69 9.46 -5.47 17.89
C PHE A 69 10.51 -6.48 17.38
N PRO A 70 11.12 -7.30 18.27
CA PRO A 70 12.19 -8.22 17.89
C PRO A 70 11.69 -9.50 17.20
N SER A 71 10.38 -9.74 17.18
CA SER A 71 9.79 -10.94 16.58
C SER A 71 9.66 -10.80 15.06
N THR A 72 9.57 -11.94 14.37
CA THR A 72 9.35 -11.96 12.91
C THR A 72 8.01 -11.36 12.50
N ASN A 73 6.99 -11.41 13.37
CA ASN A 73 5.70 -10.83 13.07
C ASN A 73 5.72 -9.30 13.22
N GLN A 74 5.82 -8.60 12.09
CA GLN A 74 5.90 -7.14 12.02
C GLN A 74 4.52 -6.44 12.02
N ALA A 75 3.41 -7.16 12.18
CA ALA A 75 2.07 -6.57 12.16
C ALA A 75 1.89 -5.48 13.24
N ARG A 76 2.43 -5.71 14.44
CA ARG A 76 2.40 -4.71 15.52
C ARG A 76 3.28 -3.51 15.23
N ASN A 77 4.46 -3.72 14.62
CA ASN A 77 5.33 -2.62 14.20
C ASN A 77 4.62 -1.73 13.18
N CYS A 78 4.05 -2.34 12.13
CA CYS A 78 3.23 -1.64 11.14
C CYS A 78 2.11 -0.81 11.79
N TYR A 79 1.25 -1.44 12.61
CA TYR A 79 0.14 -0.75 13.24
C TYR A 79 0.59 0.39 14.16
N THR A 80 1.67 0.21 14.92
CA THR A 80 2.22 1.27 15.77
C THR A 80 2.75 2.44 14.94
N ARG A 81 3.51 2.19 13.86
CA ARG A 81 4.03 3.25 12.98
C ARG A 81 2.93 4.03 12.27
N TYR A 82 1.88 3.34 11.82
CA TYR A 82 0.70 3.98 11.22
C TYR A 82 0.04 4.95 12.21
N ASN A 83 -0.23 4.52 13.43
CA ASN A 83 -0.82 5.39 14.46
C ASN A 83 0.11 6.53 14.91
N GLU A 84 1.43 6.29 14.97
CA GLU A 84 2.41 7.33 15.28
C GLU A 84 2.40 8.45 14.23
N PHE A 85 2.22 8.12 12.94
CA PHE A 85 2.08 9.12 11.88
C PHE A 85 0.84 10.00 12.08
N TYR A 86 -0.35 9.41 12.25
CA TYR A 86 -1.58 10.21 12.40
C TYR A 86 -1.61 11.00 13.70
N LYS A 87 -1.00 10.48 14.78
CA LYS A 87 -0.76 11.26 16.00
C LYS A 87 0.14 12.47 15.72
N CYS A 88 1.24 12.26 14.99
CA CYS A 88 2.17 13.32 14.62
C CYS A 88 1.49 14.38 13.74
N ALA A 89 0.71 13.94 12.75
CA ALA A 89 -0.06 14.82 11.86
C ALA A 89 -1.10 15.65 12.64
N ALA A 90 -1.74 15.07 13.67
CA ALA A 90 -2.71 15.78 14.51
C ALA A 90 -2.09 16.77 15.50
N GLU A 91 -0.88 16.50 16.02
CA GLU A 91 -0.22 17.32 17.05
C GLU A 91 0.71 18.40 16.48
N VAL A 92 1.44 18.07 15.41
CA VAL A 92 2.52 18.90 14.83
C VAL A 92 2.17 19.37 13.42
N GLY A 93 1.47 18.54 12.64
CA GLY A 93 1.19 18.76 11.22
C GLY A 93 2.02 17.82 10.32
N GLU A 94 1.51 17.50 9.13
CA GLU A 94 2.11 16.51 8.24
C GLU A 94 3.49 16.90 7.69
N ASP A 95 3.79 18.21 7.65
CA ASP A 95 5.01 18.76 7.03
C ASP A 95 6.28 18.64 7.88
N ASP A 96 6.19 18.27 9.15
CA ASP A 96 7.36 18.11 10.02
C ASP A 96 8.21 16.89 9.60
N ASP A 97 9.53 17.02 9.66
CA ASP A 97 10.46 15.96 9.29
C ASP A 97 10.26 14.67 10.09
N LYS A 98 9.81 14.77 11.34
CA LYS A 98 9.47 13.61 12.17
C LYS A 98 8.23 12.90 11.64
N CYS A 99 7.20 13.64 11.23
CA CYS A 99 5.99 13.04 10.65
C CYS A 99 6.30 12.40 9.31
N LYS A 100 7.13 13.03 8.46
CA LYS A 100 7.66 12.45 7.21
C LYS A 100 8.48 11.18 7.43
N PHE A 101 9.20 11.07 8.55
CA PHE A 101 9.88 9.83 8.92
C PHE A 101 8.88 8.71 9.21
N TYR A 102 7.86 8.96 10.05
CA TYR A 102 6.82 7.97 10.32
C TYR A 102 6.06 7.58 9.07
N GLN A 103 5.82 8.54 8.17
CA GLN A 103 5.15 8.33 6.90
C GLN A 103 5.90 7.33 6.01
N ARG A 104 7.21 7.55 5.84
CA ARG A 104 8.08 6.62 5.10
C ARG A 104 8.17 5.26 5.79
N ALA A 105 8.24 5.25 7.12
CA ALA A 105 8.37 4.02 7.89
C ALA A 105 7.14 3.11 7.75
N TYR A 106 5.92 3.61 7.98
CA TYR A 106 4.73 2.76 7.88
C TYR A 106 4.49 2.29 6.44
N ARG A 107 4.73 3.14 5.42
CA ARG A 107 4.60 2.74 4.01
C ARG A 107 5.59 1.64 3.61
N SER A 108 6.74 1.55 4.26
CA SER A 108 7.74 0.50 3.98
C SER A 108 7.51 -0.82 4.72
N ILE A 109 6.80 -0.80 5.85
CA ILE A 109 6.59 -2.00 6.71
C ILE A 109 5.20 -2.60 6.48
N CYS A 110 4.18 -1.77 6.28
CA CYS A 110 2.80 -2.19 6.17
C CYS A 110 2.46 -2.68 4.75
N PRO A 111 1.65 -3.74 4.61
CA PRO A 111 1.00 -4.06 3.35
C PRO A 111 0.09 -2.91 2.89
N GLY A 112 0.10 -2.59 1.59
CA GLY A 112 -0.74 -1.52 1.01
C GLY A 112 -2.23 -1.69 1.32
N GLU A 113 -2.74 -2.93 1.20
CA GLU A 113 -4.13 -3.27 1.50
C GLU A 113 -4.55 -2.91 2.94
N TRP A 114 -3.65 -3.02 3.91
CA TRP A 114 -3.96 -2.67 5.30
C TRP A 114 -4.08 -1.16 5.47
N ILE A 115 -3.16 -0.41 4.84
CA ILE A 115 -3.17 1.05 4.87
C ILE A 115 -4.45 1.57 4.24
N GLU A 116 -4.82 1.06 3.06
CA GLU A 116 -6.02 1.48 2.33
C GLU A 116 -7.28 1.24 3.17
N ARG A 117 -7.45 0.02 3.70
CA ARG A 117 -8.60 -0.30 4.56
C ARG A 117 -8.68 0.59 5.79
N TRP A 118 -7.56 0.83 6.47
CA TRP A 118 -7.53 1.71 7.64
C TRP A 118 -7.81 3.17 7.27
N ASN A 119 -7.35 3.63 6.11
CA ASN A 119 -7.67 4.98 5.64
C ASN A 119 -9.17 5.13 5.37
N GLU A 120 -9.79 4.15 4.72
CA GLU A 120 -11.25 4.13 4.49
C GLU A 120 -12.03 4.14 5.81
N GLU A 121 -11.63 3.33 6.79
CA GLU A 121 -12.25 3.31 8.12
C GLU A 121 -12.15 4.67 8.84
N ARG A 122 -11.05 5.39 8.63
CA ARG A 122 -10.82 6.73 9.21
C ARG A 122 -11.61 7.81 8.49
N ASP A 123 -11.67 7.77 7.17
CA ASP A 123 -12.46 8.69 6.36
C ASP A 123 -13.96 8.49 6.59
N ALA A 124 -14.38 7.25 6.85
CA ALA A 124 -15.74 6.91 7.29
C ALA A 124 -16.02 7.29 8.76
N GLY A 125 -15.01 7.67 9.53
CA GLY A 125 -15.15 8.02 10.95
C GLY A 125 -15.39 6.83 11.90
N ASN A 126 -15.14 5.60 11.46
CA ASN A 126 -15.31 4.37 12.24
C ASN A 126 -14.00 3.86 12.88
N TRP A 127 -13.00 4.74 13.01
CA TRP A 127 -11.70 4.33 13.56
C TRP A 127 -11.77 4.09 15.08
N PRO A 128 -11.33 2.92 15.58
CA PRO A 128 -11.38 2.61 17.02
C PRO A 128 -10.28 3.31 17.85
N GLY A 129 -9.30 3.95 17.20
CA GLY A 129 -8.19 4.66 17.86
C GLY A 129 -8.50 6.13 18.15
N LYS A 130 -7.74 6.73 19.09
CA LYS A 130 -7.85 8.17 19.41
C LYS A 130 -7.37 9.06 18.26
N TYR A 131 -6.30 8.62 17.61
CA TYR A 131 -5.64 9.31 16.52
C TYR A 131 -5.61 8.44 15.31
#